data_AF-U4VIE5-F1
#
_entry.id   AF-U4VIE5-F1
#
_cell.length_a   1.000
_cell.length_b   1.000
_cell.length_c   1.000
_cell.angle_alpha   90.00
_cell.angle_beta   90.00
_cell.angle_gamma   90.00
#
_symmetry.space_group_name_H-M   'P 1'
#
loop_
_entity.id
_entity.type
_entity.pdbx_description
1 polymer ?
#
loop_
_entity_poly.entity_id
_entity_poly.type
_entity_poly.pdbx_seq_one_letter_code
_entity_poly.pdbx_strand_id
1 'polypeptide(L)' 'MEDDDDVQSATRHETLTYIEQMLEQLNLMAKNTDYLLLSYMIEMALVEAREALHNEAKT' A
#
# COMPACT_ATOMS: atom_id res chain seq x y z
N MET A 1 -11.68 3.67 26.52
CA MET A 1 -12.33 3.60 25.20
C MET A 1 -11.63 4.48 24.17
N GLU A 2 -10.78 5.45 24.54
CA GLU A 2 -9.85 6.10 23.58
C GLU A 2 -8.66 5.20 23.19
N ASP A 3 -8.11 4.41 24.13
CA ASP A 3 -6.94 3.56 23.85
C ASP A 3 -7.16 2.47 22.78
N ASP A 4 -8.39 1.99 22.59
CA ASP A 4 -8.68 0.94 21.58
C ASP A 4 -8.72 1.48 20.15
N ASP A 5 -9.10 2.76 19.98
CA ASP A 5 -9.18 3.40 18.65
C ASP A 5 -7.78 3.77 18.14
N ASP A 6 -6.89 4.24 19.03
CA ASP A 6 -5.50 4.55 18.70
C ASP A 6 -4.70 3.28 18.30
N VAL A 7 -4.93 2.16 19.00
CA VAL A 7 -4.30 0.88 18.66
C VAL A 7 -4.80 0.35 17.32
N GLN A 8 -6.09 0.47 17.03
CA GLN A 8 -6.64 0.09 15.72
C GLN A 8 -6.09 0.95 14.59
N SER A 9 -5.98 2.27 14.80
CA SER A 9 -5.39 3.18 13.81
C SER A 9 -3.92 2.89 13.57
N ALA A 10 -3.13 2.63 14.63
CA ALA A 10 -1.73 2.25 14.49
C ALA A 10 -1.57 0.93 13.71
N THR A 11 -2.40 -0.07 14.02
CA THR A 11 -2.39 -1.38 13.34
C THR A 11 -2.76 -1.24 11.86
N ARG A 12 -3.71 -0.36 11.54
CA ARG A 12 -4.13 -0.07 10.16
C ARG A 12 -3.01 0.61 9.38
N HIS A 13 -2.34 1.58 9.97
CA HIS A 13 -1.21 2.28 9.36
C HIS A 13 -0.03 1.35 9.05
N GLU A 14 0.33 0.48 10.00
CA GLU A 14 1.35 -0.54 9.81
C GLU A 14 0.97 -1.51 8.68
N THR A 15 -0.29 -1.92 8.62
CA THR A 15 -0.81 -2.82 7.58
C THR A 15 -0.73 -2.16 6.19
N LEU A 16 -1.14 -0.90 6.06
CA LEU A 16 -1.08 -0.17 4.80
C LEU A 16 0.38 0.06 4.35
N THR A 17 1.27 0.36 5.29
CA THR A 17 2.71 0.50 5.03
C THR A 17 3.31 -0.81 4.50
N TYR A 18 2.95 -1.93 5.11
CA TYR A 18 3.37 -3.25 4.64
C TYR A 18 2.86 -3.55 3.22
N ILE A 19 1.60 -3.22 2.93
CA ILE A 19 1.00 -3.41 1.59
C ILE A 19 1.74 -2.56 0.55
N GLU A 20 2.05 -1.29 0.86
CA GLU A 20 2.82 -0.43 -0.05
C GLU A 20 4.18 -1.04 -0.39
N GLN A 21 4.95 -1.42 0.62
CA GLN A 21 6.28 -2.03 0.43
C GLN A 21 6.21 -3.31 -0.40
N MET A 22 5.20 -4.15 -0.16
CA MET A 22 4.99 -5.37 -0.95
C MET A 22 4.67 -5.04 -2.42
N LEU A 23 3.83 -4.04 -2.68
CA LEU A 23 3.49 -3.61 -4.04
C LEU A 23 4.69 -3.01 -4.77
N GLU A 24 5.59 -2.30 -4.08
CA GLU A 24 6.86 -1.85 -4.67
C GLU A 24 7.71 -3.01 -5.17
N GLN A 25 7.89 -4.04 -4.33
CA GLN A 25 8.65 -5.24 -4.71
C GLN A 25 8.00 -5.97 -5.88
N LEU A 26 6.68 -6.16 -5.84
CA LEU A 26 5.95 -6.78 -6.93
C LEU A 26 6.06 -5.99 -8.24
N ASN A 27 6.04 -4.65 -8.18
CA ASN A 27 6.19 -3.81 -9.36
C ASN A 27 7.58 -3.97 -9.98
N LEU A 28 8.63 -4.00 -9.15
CA LEU A 28 10.00 -4.27 -9.60
C LEU A 28 10.12 -5.65 -10.28
N MET A 29 9.46 -6.68 -9.73
CA MET A 29 9.44 -8.01 -10.34
C MET A 29 8.66 -8.02 -11.66
N ALA A 30 7.50 -7.38 -11.70
CA ALA A 30 6.63 -7.35 -12.88
C ALA A 30 7.24 -6.59 -14.06
N LYS A 31 7.99 -5.52 -13.80
CA LYS A 31 8.75 -4.76 -14.83
C LYS A 31 9.82 -5.60 -15.54
N ASN A 32 10.24 -6.71 -14.94
CA ASN A 32 11.18 -7.66 -15.55
C ASN A 32 10.48 -8.82 -16.28
N THR A 33 9.16 -8.75 -16.45
CA THR A 33 8.37 -9.74 -17.21
C THR A 33 7.83 -9.13 -18.50
N ASP A 34 7.52 -9.97 -19.49
CA ASP A 34 6.88 -9.52 -20.74
C ASP A 34 5.38 -9.24 -20.60
N TYR A 35 4.85 -9.24 -19.37
CA TYR A 35 3.42 -9.02 -19.09
C TYR A 35 3.14 -7.55 -18.73
N LEU A 36 3.07 -6.71 -19.76
CA LEU A 36 2.82 -5.26 -19.59
C LEU A 36 1.59 -4.95 -18.74
N LEU A 37 0.48 -5.67 -18.95
CA LEU A 37 -0.75 -5.46 -18.19
C LEU A 37 -0.58 -5.76 -16.70
N LEU A 38 0.22 -6.78 -16.35
CA LEU A 38 0.50 -7.13 -14.97
C LEU A 38 1.29 -6.02 -14.27
N SER A 39 2.35 -5.51 -14.91
CA SER A 39 3.13 -4.38 -14.38
C SER A 39 2.25 -3.15 -14.18
N TYR A 40 1.37 -2.85 -15.14
CA TYR A 40 0.44 -1.74 -15.04
C TYR A 40 -0.53 -1.88 -13.87
N MET A 41 -1.14 -3.06 -13.70
CA MET A 41 -2.08 -3.31 -12.60
C MET A 41 -1.42 -3.16 -11.22
N ILE A 42 -0.19 -3.65 -11.08
CA ILE A 42 0.55 -3.53 -9.82
C ILE A 42 0.95 -2.07 -9.55
N GLU A 43 1.33 -1.32 -10.59
CA GLU A 43 1.63 0.11 -10.47
C GLU A 43 0.39 0.92 -10.05
N MET A 44 -0.78 0.63 -10.61
CA MET A 44 -2.04 1.24 -10.18
C MET A 44 -2.37 0.92 -8.72
N ALA A 45 -2.26 -0.35 -8.31
CA ALA A 45 -2.49 -0.74 -6.92
C ALA A 45 -1.51 -0.03 -5.95
N LEU A 46 -0.26 0.17 -6.36
CA LEU A 46 0.74 0.90 -5.58
C LEU A 46 0.35 2.39 -5.41
N VAL A 47 -0.18 3.01 -6.46
CA VAL A 47 -0.68 4.40 -6.39
C VAL A 47 -1.84 4.49 -5.39
N GLU A 48 -2.82 3.59 -5.46
CA GLU A 48 -3.96 3.56 -4.54
C GLU A 48 -3.53 3.34 -3.08
N ALA A 49 -2.54 2.46 -2.83
CA ALA A 49 -2.02 2.22 -1.49
C ALA A 49 -1.34 3.47 -0.89
N ARG A 50 -0.59 4.22 -1.71
CA ARG A 50 0.04 5.48 -1.30
C ARG A 50 -0.97 6.57 -1.02
N GLU A 51 -2.03 6.66 -1.82
CA GLU A 51 -3.14 7.58 -1.56
C GLU A 51 -3.87 7.22 -0.26
N ALA A 52 -4.08 5.94 0.03
CA ALA A 52 -4.67 5.48 1.28
C ALA A 52 -3.83 5.86 2.51
N LEU A 53 -2.51 5.64 2.46
CA LEU A 53 -1.57 6.05 3.51
C LEU A 53 -1.56 7.57 3.71
N HIS A 54 -1.53 8.33 2.62
CA HIS A 54 -1.54 9.80 2.69
C HIS A 54 -2.84 10.35 3.30
N ASN A 55 -3.97 9.70 3.02
CA ASN A 55 -5.26 10.09 3.60
C ASN A 55 -5.35 9.74 5.09
N GLU A 56 -4.78 8.59 5.49
CA GLU A 56 -4.70 8.21 6.90
C GLU A 56 -3.83 9.17 7.71
N ALA A 57 -2.68 9.61 7.17
CA ALA A 57 -1.81 10.58 7.84
C ALA A 57 -2.42 11.99 8.01
N LYS A 58 -3.54 12.28 7.32
CA LYS A 58 -4.28 13.56 7.45
C LYS A 58 -5.47 13.48 8.40
N THR A 59 -5.85 12.28 8.83
CA THR A 59 -7.01 12.03 9.70
C THR A 59 -6.56 12.15 11.15
#